data_AF-A0A9W9Q080-F1
#
_entry.id   AF-A0A9W9Q080-F1
#
_cell.length_a   1.000
_cell.length_b   1.000
_cell.length_c   1.000
_cell.angle_alpha   90.00
_cell.angle_beta   90.00
_cell.angle_gamma   90.00
#
_symmetry.space_group_name_H-M   'P 1'
#
loop_
_entity.id
_entity.type
_entity.pdbx_description
1 polymer ?
#
loop_
_entity_poly.entity_id
_entity_poly.type
_entity_poly.pdbx_seq_one_letter_code
_entity_poly.pdbx_strand_id
1 'polypeptide(L)'
;MSQQEAPAQHSKAIYSESAQTHGDDGARHDSDDEPMVYRISKDYATMARRERDSLLAEGADPASVILQSELHNYVPRRENDSVNEYTKRYADTMMEMTRRGVRILNDKLTGDSMPDTFGTASGKVFDLGPKSGSTKGEYREFRQWLLGVQGAEQIEVPEKWLKFEKPAEGKDEQ
;
A
#
# COMPACT_ATOMS: atom_id res chain seq x y z
N MET A 1 50.85 16.68 -16.70
CA MET A 1 50.85 15.69 -15.61
C MET A 1 50.37 16.43 -14.38
N SER A 2 49.07 16.34 -14.04
CA SER A 2 48.48 15.37 -13.08
C SER A 2 48.77 15.83 -11.64
N GLN A 3 47.83 15.99 -10.70
CA GLN A 3 46.54 15.34 -10.48
C GLN A 3 45.56 16.27 -9.72
N GLN A 4 44.27 16.00 -9.92
CA GLN A 4 43.15 16.42 -9.07
C GLN A 4 43.18 15.64 -7.74
N GLU A 5 42.86 16.30 -6.63
CA GLU A 5 42.31 15.63 -5.45
C GLU A 5 40.94 16.23 -5.13
N ALA A 6 39.96 15.33 -5.08
CA ALA A 6 38.54 15.62 -4.89
C ALA A 6 38.22 15.94 -3.42
N PRO A 7 37.33 16.89 -3.11
CA PRO A 7 36.78 16.98 -1.77
C PRO A 7 35.78 15.84 -1.53
N ALA A 8 36.07 15.05 -0.49
CA ALA A 8 35.26 13.95 0.00
C ALA A 8 33.83 14.42 0.30
N GLN A 9 32.86 13.91 -0.45
CA GLN A 9 31.44 14.01 -0.15
C GLN A 9 31.14 13.18 1.10
N HIS A 10 31.03 13.86 2.25
CA HIS A 10 30.33 13.29 3.41
C HIS A 10 28.82 13.35 3.12
N SER A 11 28.36 12.40 2.31
CA SER A 11 26.94 12.08 2.18
C SER A 11 26.46 11.56 3.54
N LYS A 12 25.89 12.43 4.36
CA LYS A 12 24.98 12.01 5.43
C LYS A 12 23.82 11.30 4.73
N ALA A 13 23.90 9.98 4.69
CA ALA A 13 22.76 9.12 4.43
C ALA A 13 21.71 9.46 5.49
N ILE A 14 20.80 10.37 5.18
CA ILE A 14 19.55 10.48 5.90
C ILE A 14 18.74 9.30 5.37
N TYR A 15 18.88 8.19 6.09
CA TYR A 15 17.92 7.10 6.06
C TYR A 15 16.56 7.73 6.38
N SER A 16 15.83 8.15 5.35
CA SER A 16 14.39 8.32 5.46
C SER A 16 13.86 6.96 5.87
N GLU A 17 13.28 6.92 7.08
CA GLU A 17 12.64 5.78 7.68
C GLU A 17 12.06 4.90 6.60
N SER A 18 12.72 3.76 6.43
CA SER A 18 12.22 2.66 5.64
C SER A 18 10.78 2.47 6.08
N ALA A 19 9.84 2.57 5.13
CA ALA A 19 8.51 2.02 5.28
C ALA A 19 8.68 0.75 6.10
N GLN A 20 8.11 0.72 7.31
CA GLN A 20 8.30 -0.40 8.20
C GLN A 20 7.74 -1.63 7.49
N THR A 21 8.58 -2.33 6.73
CA THR A 21 8.62 -3.78 6.69
C THR A 21 8.87 -4.17 8.14
N HIS A 22 7.80 -4.12 8.95
CA HIS A 22 7.73 -4.89 10.16
C HIS A 22 7.90 -6.33 9.67
N GLY A 23 9.13 -6.82 9.78
CA GLY A 23 9.33 -8.22 10.12
C GLY A 23 8.57 -8.40 11.41
N ASP A 24 7.30 -8.76 11.27
CA ASP A 24 6.46 -9.18 12.36
C ASP A 24 7.06 -10.49 12.87
N ASP A 25 7.82 -10.40 13.95
CA ASP A 25 8.58 -11.49 14.54
C ASP A 25 7.69 -12.49 15.31
N GLY A 26 6.36 -12.28 15.27
CA GLY A 26 5.38 -13.11 15.96
C GLY A 26 5.38 -12.92 17.48
N ALA A 27 6.12 -11.95 18.02
CA ALA A 27 6.06 -11.61 19.42
C ALA A 27 4.76 -10.86 19.73
N ARG A 28 4.18 -11.14 20.90
CA ARG A 28 2.97 -10.45 21.37
C ARG A 28 3.25 -8.95 21.46
N HIS A 29 2.41 -8.16 20.80
CA HIS A 29 2.46 -6.72 20.83
C HIS A 29 1.48 -6.19 21.87
N ASP A 30 1.82 -5.08 22.54
CA ASP A 30 0.96 -4.47 23.56
C ASP A 30 -0.44 -4.08 23.03
N SER A 31 -0.55 -3.90 21.71
CA SER A 31 -1.79 -3.54 21.03
C SER A 31 -2.62 -4.73 20.54
N ASP A 32 -2.20 -5.97 20.77
CA ASP A 32 -2.84 -7.15 20.15
C ASP A 32 -4.27 -7.36 20.61
N ASP A 33 -4.61 -6.90 21.81
CA ASP A 33 -5.96 -6.95 22.38
C ASP A 33 -6.84 -5.76 21.93
N GLU A 34 -6.28 -4.78 21.21
CA GLU A 34 -7.05 -3.64 20.68
C GLU A 34 -7.90 -4.06 19.47
N PRO A 35 -9.09 -3.46 19.28
CA PRO A 35 -9.92 -3.74 18.12
C PRO A 35 -9.24 -3.32 16.81
N MET A 36 -9.58 -4.02 15.72
CA MET A 36 -9.14 -3.62 14.38
C MET A 36 -9.67 -2.24 14.00
N VAL A 37 -8.76 -1.37 13.57
CA VAL A 37 -9.07 -0.04 13.03
C VAL A 37 -8.85 -0.06 11.53
N TYR A 38 -9.87 0.31 10.76
CA TYR A 38 -9.81 0.24 9.30
C TYR A 38 -8.94 1.35 8.69
N ARG A 39 -9.06 2.56 9.25
CA ARG A 39 -8.44 3.75 8.71
C ARG A 39 -7.74 4.54 9.79
N ILE A 40 -6.44 4.72 9.63
CA ILE A 40 -5.66 5.67 10.42
C ILE A 40 -5.56 6.95 9.59
N SER A 41 -6.27 8.00 10.01
CA SER A 41 -6.20 9.29 9.33
C SER A 41 -4.78 9.82 9.35
N LYS A 42 -4.24 10.08 8.16
CA LYS A 42 -2.91 10.64 7.96
C LYS A 42 -3.00 11.66 6.84
N ASP A 43 -2.48 12.85 7.08
CA ASP A 43 -2.52 13.96 6.12
C ASP A 43 -1.39 13.80 5.09
N TYR A 44 -1.53 12.77 4.26
CA TYR A 44 -0.61 12.52 3.16
C TYR A 44 -0.54 13.68 2.18
N ALA A 45 -1.62 14.44 2.03
CA ALA A 45 -1.64 15.63 1.19
C ALA A 45 -0.64 16.70 1.66
N THR A 46 -0.63 17.01 2.96
CA THR A 46 0.36 17.92 3.53
C THR A 46 1.77 17.33 3.50
N MET A 47 1.93 16.04 3.81
CA MET A 47 3.24 15.38 3.77
C MET A 47 3.85 15.40 2.36
N ALA A 48 3.08 15.01 1.34
CA ALA A 48 3.52 14.98 -0.05
C ALA A 48 3.89 16.37 -0.57
N ARG A 49 3.12 17.41 -0.22
CA ARG A 49 3.46 18.80 -0.60
C ARG A 49 4.75 19.28 0.05
N ARG A 50 4.93 19.02 1.35
CA ARG A 50 6.18 19.35 2.06
C ARG A 50 7.38 18.60 1.50
N GLU A 51 7.23 17.32 1.19
CA GLU A 51 8.29 16.52 0.57
C GLU A 51 8.67 17.09 -0.79
N ARG A 52 7.69 17.42 -1.63
CA ARG A 52 7.94 18.09 -2.92
C ARG A 52 8.73 19.39 -2.72
N ASP A 53 8.27 20.26 -1.83
CA ASP A 53 8.90 21.55 -1.60
C ASP A 53 10.36 21.39 -1.11
N SER A 54 10.63 20.38 -0.26
CA SER A 54 12.00 20.02 0.15
C SER A 54 12.85 19.57 -1.03
N LEU A 55 12.35 18.63 -1.85
CA LEU A 55 13.08 18.12 -3.02
C LEU A 55 13.41 19.23 -4.02
N LEU A 56 12.46 20.15 -4.26
CA LEU A 56 12.69 21.29 -5.13
C LEU A 56 13.73 22.25 -4.55
N ALA A 57 13.70 22.51 -3.24
CA ALA A 57 14.70 23.32 -2.56
C ALA A 57 16.11 22.68 -2.60
N GLU A 58 16.18 21.35 -2.62
CA GLU A 58 17.41 20.57 -2.78
C GLU A 58 17.92 20.52 -4.24
N GLY A 59 17.18 21.11 -5.18
CA GLY A 59 17.58 21.22 -6.58
C GLY A 59 17.08 20.09 -7.48
N ALA A 60 16.08 19.31 -7.05
CA ALA A 60 15.42 18.35 -7.93
C ALA A 60 14.77 19.06 -9.13
N ASP A 61 14.82 18.42 -10.30
CA ASP A 61 14.10 18.89 -11.48
C ASP A 61 12.57 18.88 -11.19
N PRO A 62 11.85 20.01 -11.37
CA PRO A 62 10.40 20.05 -11.23
C PRO A 62 9.65 18.98 -12.05
N ALA A 63 10.18 18.56 -13.20
CA ALA A 63 9.57 17.49 -14.00
C ALA A 63 9.78 16.08 -13.42
N SER A 64 10.70 15.94 -12.45
CA SER A 64 11.03 14.67 -11.79
C SER A 64 10.24 14.41 -10.50
N VAL A 65 9.44 15.38 -10.02
CA VAL A 65 8.62 15.23 -8.81
C VAL A 65 7.21 15.73 -9.08
N ILE A 66 6.23 14.82 -9.08
CA ILE A 66 4.84 15.15 -9.36
C ILE A 66 3.93 14.70 -8.22
N LEU A 67 2.84 15.43 -8.00
CA LEU A 67 1.78 14.99 -7.10
C LEU A 67 0.83 14.02 -7.82
N GLN A 68 0.31 13.03 -7.11
CA GLN A 68 -0.67 12.09 -7.67
C GLN A 68 -1.96 12.81 -8.12
N SER A 69 -2.28 13.96 -7.51
CA SER A 69 -3.32 14.86 -7.98
C SER A 69 -3.07 15.37 -9.40
N GLU A 70 -1.84 15.59 -9.81
CA GLU A 70 -1.43 16.16 -11.09
C GLU A 70 -1.38 15.13 -12.23
N LEU A 71 -1.51 13.83 -11.95
CA LEU A 71 -1.47 12.77 -12.97
C LEU A 71 -2.52 12.92 -14.08
N HIS A 72 -3.66 13.55 -13.78
CA HIS A 72 -4.70 13.83 -14.79
C HIS A 72 -4.21 14.75 -15.92
N ASN A 73 -3.17 15.57 -15.67
CA ASN A 73 -2.54 16.41 -16.70
C ASN A 73 -1.77 15.58 -17.72
N TYR A 74 -1.30 14.39 -17.33
CA TYR A 74 -0.52 13.49 -18.18
C TYR A 74 -1.37 12.39 -18.80
N VAL A 75 -2.49 12.04 -18.15
CA VAL A 75 -3.45 11.03 -18.62
C VAL A 75 -4.85 11.65 -18.65
N PRO A 76 -5.14 12.56 -19.59
CA PRO A 76 -6.47 13.12 -19.71
C PRO A 76 -7.48 12.03 -20.06
N ARG A 77 -8.65 12.11 -19.42
CA ARG A 77 -9.78 11.22 -19.71
C ARG A 77 -10.41 11.64 -21.04
N ARG A 78 -10.63 10.70 -21.96
CA ARG A 78 -11.26 10.94 -23.26
C ARG A 78 -12.74 10.59 -23.17
N GLU A 79 -13.59 11.28 -23.93
CA GLU A 79 -15.06 11.13 -23.87
C GLU A 79 -15.55 9.68 -24.06
N ASN A 80 -14.83 8.89 -24.86
CA ASN A 80 -15.20 7.52 -25.19
C ASN A 80 -14.33 6.45 -24.52
N ASP A 81 -13.53 6.80 -23.49
CA ASP A 81 -12.73 5.79 -22.80
C ASP A 81 -13.62 4.86 -21.96
N SER A 82 -13.51 3.56 -22.20
CA SER A 82 -13.95 2.59 -21.20
C SER A 82 -13.11 2.71 -19.92
N VAL A 83 -13.67 2.27 -18.79
CA VAL A 83 -12.97 2.26 -17.50
C VAL A 83 -11.67 1.45 -17.61
N ASN A 84 -11.67 0.34 -18.34
CA ASN A 84 -10.50 -0.52 -18.50
C ASN A 84 -9.41 0.14 -19.34
N GLU A 85 -9.76 0.80 -20.45
CA GLU A 85 -8.80 1.52 -21.29
C GLU A 85 -8.15 2.69 -20.54
N TYR A 86 -8.95 3.46 -19.80
CA TYR A 86 -8.45 4.54 -18.97
C TYR A 86 -7.51 4.00 -17.88
N THR A 87 -7.93 2.96 -17.16
CA THR A 87 -7.12 2.33 -16.10
C THR A 87 -5.80 1.80 -16.64
N LYS A 88 -5.82 1.16 -17.81
CA LYS A 88 -4.60 0.68 -18.47
C LYS A 88 -3.65 1.82 -18.81
N ARG A 89 -4.11 2.89 -19.48
CA ARG A 89 -3.26 4.04 -19.81
C ARG A 89 -2.71 4.73 -18.56
N TYR A 90 -3.53 4.84 -17.52
CA TYR A 90 -3.11 5.39 -16.23
C TYR A 90 -1.95 4.58 -15.65
N ALA A 91 -2.09 3.26 -15.57
CA ALA A 91 -1.06 2.36 -15.07
C ALA A 91 0.21 2.41 -15.94
N ASP A 92 0.07 2.33 -17.27
CA ASP A 92 1.17 2.39 -18.22
C ASP A 92 1.97 3.69 -18.08
N THR A 93 1.27 4.83 -17.92
CA THR A 93 1.91 6.14 -17.74
C THR A 93 2.66 6.23 -16.41
N MET A 94 2.06 5.77 -15.30
CA MET A 94 2.75 5.76 -14.01
C MET A 94 4.00 4.86 -14.03
N MET A 95 3.91 3.68 -14.65
CA MET A 95 5.06 2.79 -14.80
C MET A 95 6.18 3.44 -15.62
N GLU A 96 5.83 4.09 -16.73
CA GLU A 96 6.79 4.78 -17.59
C GLU A 96 7.48 5.95 -16.86
N MET A 97 6.72 6.76 -16.13
CA MET A 97 7.25 7.83 -15.27
C MET A 97 8.20 7.29 -14.22
N THR A 98 7.81 6.22 -13.53
CA THR A 98 8.63 5.56 -12.50
C THR A 98 9.93 5.02 -13.10
N ARG A 99 9.88 4.40 -14.29
CA ARG A 99 11.08 3.94 -15.02
C ARG A 99 12.04 5.07 -15.38
N ARG A 100 11.51 6.26 -15.65
CA ARG A 100 12.30 7.49 -15.92
C ARG A 100 12.81 8.16 -14.64
N GLY A 101 12.54 7.61 -13.47
CA GLY A 101 12.97 8.16 -12.18
C GLY A 101 12.07 9.27 -11.64
N VAL A 102 10.87 9.47 -12.20
CA VAL A 102 9.91 10.44 -11.66
C VAL A 102 9.37 9.94 -10.33
N ARG A 103 9.49 10.76 -9.29
CA ARG A 103 8.89 10.52 -7.98
C ARG A 103 7.44 11.01 -7.97
N ILE A 104 6.51 10.07 -7.85
CA ILE A 104 5.07 10.35 -7.76
C ILE A 104 4.68 10.36 -6.28
N LEU A 105 4.38 11.54 -5.73
CA LEU A 105 4.04 11.73 -4.32
C LEU A 105 2.52 11.66 -4.12
N ASN A 106 2.08 10.82 -3.19
CA ASN A 106 0.66 10.58 -2.94
C ASN A 106 0.04 11.68 -2.08
N ASP A 107 -0.59 12.67 -2.72
CA ASP A 107 -1.33 13.74 -2.06
C ASP A 107 -2.86 13.55 -2.05
N LYS A 108 -3.32 12.37 -2.52
CA LYS A 108 -4.75 12.04 -2.65
C LYS A 108 -5.24 11.12 -1.55
N LEU A 109 -4.36 10.30 -0.98
CA LEU A 109 -4.71 9.47 0.15
C LEU A 109 -4.87 10.33 1.40
N THR A 110 -5.79 9.94 2.28
CA THR A 110 -6.12 10.71 3.50
C THR A 110 -6.05 9.83 4.75
N GLY A 111 -5.33 8.72 4.65
CA GLY A 111 -5.08 7.78 5.73
C GLY A 111 -4.60 6.44 5.22
N ASP A 112 -4.00 5.68 6.13
CA ASP A 112 -3.67 4.28 5.88
C ASP A 112 -4.93 3.44 6.03
N SER A 113 -5.23 2.64 5.02
CA SER A 113 -6.33 1.69 5.04
C SER A 113 -5.76 0.28 5.12
N MET A 114 -6.20 -0.51 6.08
CA MET A 114 -5.82 -1.90 6.18
C MET A 114 -6.77 -2.75 5.32
N PRO A 115 -6.26 -3.74 4.55
CA PRO A 115 -7.11 -4.72 3.90
C PRO A 115 -7.97 -5.42 4.96
N ASP A 116 -9.28 -5.47 4.76
CA ASP A 116 -10.23 -6.06 5.70
C ASP A 116 -10.76 -7.42 5.22
N THR A 117 -10.78 -7.64 3.91
CA THR A 117 -11.33 -8.85 3.29
C THR A 117 -10.23 -9.63 2.57
N PHE A 118 -10.18 -10.93 2.80
CA PHE A 118 -9.16 -11.81 2.25
C PHE A 118 -9.77 -12.99 1.51
N GLY A 119 -9.35 -13.19 0.27
CA GLY A 119 -9.71 -14.35 -0.54
C GLY A 119 -8.56 -15.35 -0.62
N THR A 120 -8.90 -16.62 -0.71
CA THR A 120 -7.95 -17.72 -0.93
C THR A 120 -8.17 -18.34 -2.31
N ALA A 121 -7.16 -19.06 -2.84
CA ALA A 121 -7.28 -19.72 -4.14
C ALA A 121 -8.33 -20.84 -4.14
N SER A 122 -8.65 -21.42 -2.97
CA SER A 122 -9.73 -22.38 -2.77
C SER A 122 -11.14 -21.75 -2.80
N GLY A 123 -11.24 -20.42 -2.96
CA GLY A 123 -12.50 -19.69 -3.04
C GLY A 123 -13.08 -19.25 -1.69
N LYS A 124 -12.42 -19.54 -0.57
CA LYS A 124 -12.85 -19.07 0.75
C LYS A 124 -12.55 -17.59 0.94
N VAL A 125 -13.47 -16.87 1.58
CA VAL A 125 -13.39 -15.43 1.84
C VAL A 125 -13.49 -15.18 3.34
N PHE A 126 -12.66 -14.30 3.87
CA PHE A 126 -12.61 -13.96 5.29
C PHE A 126 -12.77 -12.45 5.51
N ASP A 127 -13.53 -12.05 6.54
CA ASP A 127 -13.71 -10.68 7.00
C ASP A 127 -12.98 -10.46 8.33
N LEU A 128 -11.93 -9.65 8.30
CA LEU A 128 -11.22 -9.16 9.47
C LEU A 128 -11.30 -7.62 9.55
N GLY A 129 -12.36 -7.02 8.99
CA GLY A 129 -12.62 -5.60 9.15
C GLY A 129 -13.06 -5.26 10.58
N PRO A 130 -13.14 -3.97 10.97
CA PRO A 130 -13.51 -3.57 12.34
C PRO A 130 -14.85 -4.13 12.81
N LYS A 131 -15.77 -4.40 11.88
CA LYS A 131 -17.10 -4.95 12.19
C LYS A 131 -17.11 -6.47 12.42
N SER A 132 -16.02 -7.16 12.09
CA SER A 132 -15.85 -8.60 12.35
C SER A 132 -15.63 -8.90 13.84
N GLY A 133 -15.29 -7.89 14.65
CA GLY A 133 -14.88 -8.09 16.04
C GLY A 133 -13.44 -8.61 16.19
N SER A 134 -12.66 -8.65 15.11
CA SER A 134 -11.25 -9.03 15.17
C SER A 134 -10.41 -8.03 15.96
N THR A 135 -9.41 -8.55 16.67
CA THR A 135 -8.36 -7.76 17.29
C THR A 135 -7.16 -7.58 16.35
N LYS A 136 -6.27 -6.63 16.67
CA LYS A 136 -5.03 -6.43 15.92
C LYS A 136 -4.11 -7.66 15.95
N GLY A 137 -4.09 -8.39 17.07
CA GLY A 137 -3.35 -9.64 17.20
C GLY A 137 -3.92 -10.74 16.28
N GLU A 138 -5.23 -10.90 16.27
CA GLU A 138 -5.90 -11.88 15.40
C GLU A 138 -5.67 -11.57 13.92
N TYR A 139 -5.74 -10.30 13.53
CA TYR A 139 -5.43 -9.86 12.18
C TYR A 139 -4.01 -10.23 11.77
N ARG A 140 -3.04 -9.97 12.64
CA ARG A 140 -1.62 -10.26 12.42
C ARG A 140 -1.39 -11.77 12.27
N GLU A 141 -1.88 -12.57 13.20
CA GLU A 141 -1.79 -14.03 13.13
C GLU A 141 -2.48 -14.61 11.88
N PHE A 142 -3.65 -14.08 11.54
CA PHE A 142 -4.37 -14.49 10.35
C PHE A 142 -3.56 -14.18 9.08
N ARG A 143 -2.93 -13.00 9.00
CA ARG A 143 -2.05 -12.64 7.88
C ARG A 143 -0.87 -13.58 7.74
N GLN A 144 -0.25 -13.98 8.84
CA GLN A 144 0.85 -14.97 8.83
C GLN A 144 0.36 -16.33 8.33
N TRP A 145 -0.78 -16.80 8.83
CA TRP A 145 -1.39 -18.03 8.35
C TRP A 145 -1.73 -17.97 6.85
N LEU A 146 -2.36 -16.87 6.41
CA LEU A 146 -2.78 -16.67 5.02
C LEU A 146 -1.58 -16.69 4.06
N LEU A 147 -0.46 -16.06 4.44
CA LEU A 147 0.78 -16.10 3.67
C LEU A 147 1.31 -17.54 3.53
N GLY A 148 1.18 -18.35 4.57
CA GLY A 148 1.59 -19.76 4.56
C GLY A 148 0.76 -20.65 3.64
N VAL A 149 -0.50 -20.30 3.37
CA VAL A 149 -1.41 -21.09 2.51
C VAL A 149 -1.70 -20.41 1.16
N GLN A 150 -1.02 -19.31 0.86
CA GLN A 150 -1.27 -18.52 -0.35
C GLN A 150 -0.99 -19.36 -1.61
N GLY A 151 -2.00 -19.51 -2.46
CA GLY A 151 -1.90 -20.24 -3.72
C GLY A 151 -2.20 -21.75 -3.64
N ALA A 152 -2.50 -22.28 -2.45
CA ALA A 152 -2.95 -23.66 -2.32
C ALA A 152 -4.41 -23.81 -2.83
N GLU A 153 -4.63 -24.79 -3.71
CA GLU A 153 -5.97 -25.09 -4.27
C GLU A 153 -6.93 -25.65 -3.21
N GLN A 154 -6.39 -26.29 -2.18
CA GLN A 154 -7.12 -26.79 -1.02
C GLN A 154 -6.41 -26.33 0.26
N ILE A 155 -7.19 -25.79 1.20
CA ILE A 155 -6.69 -25.34 2.49
C ILE A 155 -7.56 -25.92 3.60
N GLU A 156 -6.92 -26.39 4.66
CA GLU A 156 -7.59 -26.61 5.93
C GLU A 156 -7.63 -25.28 6.69
N VAL A 157 -8.82 -24.83 7.07
CA VAL A 157 -9.00 -23.59 7.81
C VAL A 157 -8.98 -23.92 9.30
N PRO A 158 -8.01 -23.42 10.07
CA PRO A 158 -8.02 -23.54 11.52
C PRO A 158 -9.33 -23.03 12.12
N GLU A 159 -9.85 -23.74 13.12
CA GLU A 159 -11.14 -23.43 13.77
C GLU A 159 -11.24 -21.96 14.20
N LYS A 160 -10.14 -21.40 14.70
CA LYS A 160 -10.06 -19.99 15.13
C LYS A 160 -10.36 -18.97 14.03
N TRP A 161 -10.19 -19.32 12.75
CA TRP A 161 -10.47 -18.44 11.60
C TRP A 161 -11.87 -18.63 11.02
N LEU A 162 -12.57 -19.72 11.34
CA LEU A 162 -13.92 -19.98 10.83
C LEU A 162 -14.91 -18.88 11.21
N LYS A 163 -14.74 -18.24 12.37
CA LYS A 163 -15.57 -17.10 12.79
C LYS A 163 -15.44 -15.87 11.89
N PHE A 164 -14.39 -15.79 11.08
CA PHE A 164 -14.18 -14.72 10.11
C PHE A 164 -14.53 -15.16 8.69
N GLU A 165 -14.76 -16.46 8.44
CA GLU A 165 -15.11 -16.95 7.11
C GLU A 165 -16.51 -16.44 6.72
N LYS A 166 -16.60 -15.71 5.60
CA LYS A 166 -17.88 -15.36 5.00
C LYS A 166 -18.52 -16.63 4.45
N PRO A 167 -19.83 -16.84 4.66
CA PRO A 167 -20.53 -17.92 4.00
C PRO A 167 -20.31 -17.80 2.49
N ALA A 168 -20.07 -18.92 1.82
CA ALA A 168 -20.07 -18.95 0.37
C ALA A 168 -21.41 -18.35 -0.09
N GLU A 169 -21.39 -17.36 -0.99
CA GLU A 169 -22.60 -16.87 -1.62
C GLU A 169 -23.22 -18.02 -2.43
N GLY A 170 -24.06 -18.79 -1.75
CA GLY A 170 -24.93 -19.79 -2.33
C GLY A 170 -26.31 -19.18 -2.40
N LYS A 171 -26.73 -18.85 -3.62
CA LYS A 171 -28.12 -18.96 -4.09
C LYS A 171 -29.16 -19.02 -2.97
N ASP A 172 -29.59 -17.86 -2.49
CA ASP A 172 -30.96 -17.76 -2.00
C ASP A 172 -31.86 -17.81 -3.25
N GLU A 173 -32.09 -19.02 -3.77
CA GLU A 173 -33.27 -19.32 -4.59
C GLU A 173 -34.46 -19.49 -3.63
N GLN A 174 -35.22 -18.41 -3.45
CA GLN A 174 -36.68 -18.39 -3.60
C GLN A 174 -37.26 -16.98 -3.55
#